data_AF-Q9RHU0-F1
#
_entry.id   AF-Q9RHU0-F1
#
_cell.length_a   1.000
_cell.length_b   1.000
_cell.length_c   1.000
_cell.angle_alpha   90.00
_cell.angle_beta   90.00
_cell.angle_gamma   90.00
#
_symmetry.space_group_name_H-M   'P 1'
#
loop_
_entity.id
_entity.type
_entity.pdbx_description
1 polymer ?
#
loop_
_entity_poly.entity_id
_entity_poly.type
_entity_poly.pdbx_seq_one_letter_code
_entity_poly.pdbx_strand_id
1 'polypeptide(L)'
;MTMWPEYQNIFTQVQVQAEPEMGMDDSGEMSAERTKSATFSTLVGILGNAQLGPIYLGFYGIISLATGLLWFNIVGFNMLSQVGWSIPEFIRQLFWLALEPPSPEYGLRMPPLNDGGWYIISSFFLLVSVSCWWLRTYSLAEQHKMGKHVAWAFAAAIWLFLVLGLFRPILMGSWSEAVPYGIFPHLDWTTAFSIRYGNLYYNPFHGLSIVFLYGSVLLFAMHGATILAVTRYGGDRELEQIYDRGTASERAAL
;
A
#
# COMPACT_ATOMS: atom_id res chain seq x y z
N MET A 1 4.89 -4.21 -47.06
CA MET A 1 4.10 -4.63 -45.88
C MET A 1 3.41 -3.38 -45.36
N THR A 2 2.14 -3.19 -45.70
CA THR A 2 1.37 -2.01 -45.28
C THR A 2 1.01 -2.21 -43.80
N MET A 3 1.67 -1.44 -42.93
CA MET A 3 1.40 -1.48 -41.48
C MET A 3 0.16 -0.63 -41.23
N TRP A 4 -1.01 -1.26 -41.25
CA TRP A 4 -2.23 -0.61 -40.79
C TRP A 4 -2.16 -0.46 -39.26
N PRO A 5 -2.63 0.66 -38.69
CA PRO A 5 -2.67 0.79 -37.24
C PRO A 5 -3.60 -0.27 -36.65
N GLU A 6 -3.08 -1.08 -35.71
CA GLU A 6 -3.86 -2.06 -34.94
C GLU A 6 -4.33 -1.45 -33.61
N TYR A 7 -5.43 -1.97 -33.07
CA TYR A 7 -5.87 -1.62 -31.72
C TYR A 7 -4.90 -2.19 -30.67
N GLN A 8 -4.51 -1.36 -29.71
CA GLN A 8 -3.47 -1.69 -28.73
C GLN A 8 -4.02 -2.20 -27.39
N ASN A 9 -5.35 -2.29 -27.23
CA ASN A 9 -6.00 -2.77 -26.02
C ASN A 9 -5.61 -2.03 -24.72
N ILE A 10 -5.31 -0.73 -24.82
CA ILE A 10 -5.00 0.14 -23.67
C ILE A 10 -6.27 0.75 -23.07
N PHE A 11 -7.24 1.11 -23.91
CA PHE A 11 -8.50 1.73 -23.50
C PHE A 11 -9.67 1.00 -24.12
N THR A 12 -10.65 0.63 -23.31
CA THR A 12 -11.87 -0.07 -23.75
C THR A 12 -12.65 0.80 -24.74
N GLN A 13 -12.78 0.36 -26.01
CA GLN A 13 -13.46 1.13 -27.05
C GLN A 13 -14.98 1.19 -26.87
N VAL A 14 -15.55 0.10 -26.36
CA VAL A 14 -17.00 -0.04 -26.11
C VAL A 14 -17.17 -0.70 -24.76
N GLN A 15 -17.77 0.00 -23.81
CA GLN A 15 -18.08 -0.54 -22.48
C GLN A 15 -19.44 -1.22 -22.51
N VAL A 16 -19.54 -2.35 -21.81
CA VAL A 16 -20.80 -3.06 -21.56
C VAL A 16 -21.03 -3.10 -20.06
N GLN A 17 -22.30 -3.04 -19.66
CA GLN A 17 -22.69 -3.07 -18.25
C GLN A 17 -23.79 -4.10 -18.05
N ALA A 18 -23.65 -4.89 -16.99
CA ALA A 18 -24.65 -5.84 -16.50
C ALA A 18 -25.13 -5.43 -15.10
N GLU A 19 -25.99 -6.26 -14.50
CA GLU A 19 -26.33 -6.13 -13.08
C GLU A 19 -25.07 -6.24 -12.20
N PRO A 20 -25.01 -5.54 -11.05
CA PRO A 20 -23.84 -5.57 -10.18
C PRO A 20 -23.49 -6.99 -9.70
N GLU A 21 -22.19 -7.32 -9.75
CA GLU A 21 -21.64 -8.57 -9.22
C GLU A 21 -21.36 -8.39 -7.72
N MET A 22 -22.09 -9.10 -6.87
CA MET A 22 -22.01 -8.92 -5.41
C MET A 22 -20.94 -9.78 -4.72
N GLY A 23 -20.12 -10.49 -5.51
CA GLY A 23 -19.04 -11.36 -5.08
C GLY A 23 -19.50 -12.77 -4.71
N MET A 24 -18.62 -13.75 -4.89
CA MET A 24 -18.80 -15.12 -4.39
C MET A 24 -18.92 -15.15 -2.86
N ASP A 25 -19.76 -16.04 -2.31
CA ASP A 25 -19.89 -16.26 -0.86
C ASP A 25 -19.85 -17.75 -0.54
N ASP A 26 -18.63 -18.30 -0.52
CA ASP A 26 -18.38 -19.74 -0.41
C ASP A 26 -18.80 -20.34 0.95
N SER A 27 -19.02 -19.49 1.95
CA SER A 27 -19.39 -19.87 3.32
C SER A 27 -20.80 -19.42 3.72
N GLY A 28 -21.44 -18.54 2.94
CA GLY A 28 -22.74 -17.94 3.25
C GLY A 28 -22.71 -16.87 4.35
N GLU A 29 -21.53 -16.58 4.90
CA GLU A 29 -21.34 -15.64 6.02
C GLU A 29 -20.72 -14.31 5.54
N MET A 30 -20.01 -14.31 4.41
CA MET A 30 -19.27 -13.12 3.96
C MET A 30 -20.20 -12.01 3.51
N SER A 31 -21.36 -12.36 2.93
CA SER A 31 -22.33 -11.38 2.45
C SER A 31 -22.89 -10.50 3.56
N ALA A 32 -22.94 -10.98 4.80
CA ALA A 32 -23.44 -10.22 5.95
C ALA A 32 -22.54 -9.04 6.32
N GLU A 33 -21.23 -9.17 6.09
CA GLU A 33 -20.21 -8.16 6.44
C GLU A 33 -19.76 -7.31 5.23
N ARG A 34 -20.40 -7.50 4.06
CA ARG A 34 -20.25 -6.64 2.88
C ARG A 34 -21.18 -5.44 2.93
N THR A 35 -20.73 -4.33 2.33
CA THR A 35 -21.65 -3.24 1.98
C THR A 35 -22.71 -3.71 0.99
N LYS A 36 -23.92 -3.16 1.05
CA LYS A 36 -25.08 -3.65 0.27
C LYS A 36 -25.24 -3.04 -1.12
N SER A 37 -24.38 -2.09 -1.49
CA SER A 37 -24.49 -1.35 -2.74
C SER A 37 -23.21 -1.43 -3.56
N ALA A 38 -23.39 -1.39 -4.87
CA ALA A 38 -22.34 -1.16 -5.85
C ALA A 38 -22.79 -0.05 -6.81
N THR A 39 -21.84 0.70 -7.34
CA THR A 39 -22.08 1.74 -8.34
C THR A 39 -21.17 1.54 -9.54
N PHE A 40 -21.41 2.24 -10.65
CA PHE A 40 -20.58 2.17 -11.84
C PHE A 40 -19.97 3.52 -12.18
N SER A 41 -18.70 3.51 -12.58
CA SER A 41 -17.98 4.69 -13.08
C SER A 41 -17.50 4.45 -14.51
N THR A 42 -18.12 5.14 -15.47
CA THR A 42 -17.71 5.09 -16.88
C THR A 42 -16.26 5.51 -17.07
N LEU A 43 -15.75 6.42 -16.24
CA LEU A 43 -14.36 6.87 -16.28
C LEU A 43 -13.39 5.74 -15.90
N VAL A 44 -13.71 4.98 -14.84
CA VAL A 44 -12.89 3.82 -14.44
C VAL A 44 -13.01 2.69 -15.48
N GLY A 45 -14.20 2.51 -16.07
CA GLY A 45 -14.47 1.54 -17.14
C GLY A 45 -13.64 1.73 -18.42
N ILE A 46 -13.04 2.91 -18.61
CA ILE A 46 -12.12 3.15 -19.75
C ILE A 46 -10.83 2.33 -19.58
N LEU A 47 -10.39 2.10 -18.34
CA LEU A 47 -9.13 1.43 -18.01
C LEU A 47 -9.32 -0.01 -17.48
N GLY A 48 -10.51 -0.38 -17.00
CA GLY A 48 -10.75 -1.68 -16.38
C GLY A 48 -12.23 -1.92 -16.03
N ASN A 49 -12.50 -2.58 -14.90
CA ASN A 49 -13.87 -2.80 -14.44
C ASN A 49 -14.49 -1.49 -13.91
N ALA A 50 -15.69 -1.15 -14.40
CA ALA A 50 -16.41 0.06 -14.01
C ALA A 50 -17.08 -0.02 -12.62
N GLN A 51 -17.30 -1.22 -12.08
CA GLN A 51 -18.01 -1.41 -10.82
C GLN A 51 -17.17 -0.97 -9.60
N LEU A 52 -17.79 -0.23 -8.69
CA LEU A 52 -17.23 0.19 -7.41
C LEU A 52 -18.03 -0.46 -6.27
N GLY A 53 -17.34 -1.25 -5.45
CA GLY A 53 -17.95 -2.06 -4.38
C GLY A 53 -18.65 -3.33 -4.90
N PRO A 54 -19.24 -4.14 -4.00
CA PRO A 54 -19.27 -3.94 -2.56
C PRO A 54 -17.91 -4.19 -1.88
N ILE A 55 -17.73 -3.67 -0.67
CA ILE A 55 -16.52 -3.86 0.15
C ILE A 55 -16.86 -4.69 1.38
N TYR A 56 -16.05 -5.72 1.65
CA TYR A 56 -16.08 -6.43 2.93
C TYR A 56 -15.30 -5.64 3.99
N LEU A 57 -15.92 -5.34 5.12
CA LEU A 57 -15.24 -4.64 6.22
C LEU A 57 -14.75 -5.61 7.28
N GLY A 58 -15.65 -6.44 7.82
CA GLY A 58 -15.38 -7.36 8.92
C GLY A 58 -14.81 -6.69 10.18
N PHE A 59 -14.57 -7.48 11.22
CA PHE A 59 -14.02 -6.98 12.48
C PHE A 59 -12.65 -6.31 12.32
N TYR A 60 -11.72 -6.97 11.63
CA TYR A 60 -10.35 -6.46 11.45
C TYR A 60 -10.31 -5.19 10.59
N GLY A 61 -11.16 -5.07 9.57
CA GLY A 61 -11.22 -3.85 8.75
C GLY A 61 -11.77 -2.66 9.52
N ILE A 62 -12.78 -2.86 10.38
CA ILE A 62 -13.33 -1.80 11.23
C ILE A 62 -12.24 -1.27 12.19
N ILE A 63 -11.53 -2.17 12.89
CA ILE A 63 -10.46 -1.75 13.80
C ILE A 63 -9.33 -1.04 13.05
N SER A 64 -8.95 -1.58 11.89
CA SER A 64 -7.89 -0.99 11.07
C SER A 64 -8.22 0.43 10.62
N LEU A 65 -9.45 0.66 10.13
CA LEU A 65 -9.93 1.97 9.72
C LEU A 65 -10.05 2.92 10.92
N ALA A 66 -10.62 2.48 12.04
CA ALA A 66 -10.78 3.32 13.22
C ALA A 66 -9.42 3.78 13.77
N THR A 67 -8.47 2.87 13.94
CA THR A 67 -7.13 3.19 14.44
C THR A 67 -6.29 3.95 13.41
N GLY A 68 -6.43 3.65 12.12
CA GLY A 68 -5.78 4.41 11.04
C GLY A 68 -6.28 5.86 10.97
N LEU A 69 -7.59 6.08 11.14
CA LEU A 69 -8.16 7.42 11.22
C LEU A 69 -7.69 8.17 12.47
N LEU A 70 -7.55 7.50 13.61
CA LEU A 70 -6.97 8.11 14.81
C LEU A 70 -5.51 8.53 14.58
N TRP A 71 -4.69 7.67 14.01
CA TRP A 71 -3.31 8.01 13.62
C TRP A 71 -3.29 9.24 12.70
N PHE A 72 -4.06 9.22 11.61
CA PHE A 72 -4.12 10.30 10.63
C PHE A 72 -4.52 11.63 11.28
N ASN A 73 -5.55 11.63 12.13
CA ASN A 73 -6.00 12.83 12.81
C ASN A 73 -5.00 13.33 13.85
N ILE A 74 -4.36 12.45 14.63
CA ILE A 74 -3.33 12.88 15.60
C ILE A 74 -2.18 13.59 14.88
N VAL A 75 -1.69 13.02 13.78
CA VAL A 75 -0.64 13.65 12.96
C VAL A 75 -1.13 15.00 12.41
N GLY A 76 -2.30 15.02 11.76
CA GLY A 76 -2.85 16.22 11.15
C GLY A 76 -3.13 17.36 12.15
N PHE A 77 -3.69 17.05 13.32
CA PHE A 77 -3.94 18.04 14.37
C PHE A 77 -2.64 18.56 15.00
N ASN A 78 -1.62 17.71 15.15
CA ASN A 78 -0.31 18.18 15.62
C ASN A 78 0.31 19.16 14.60
N MET A 79 0.27 18.83 13.30
CA MET A 79 0.72 19.75 12.25
C MET A 79 -0.08 21.05 12.23
N LEU A 80 -1.41 21.00 12.38
CA LEU A 80 -2.26 22.20 12.44
C LEU A 80 -1.97 23.06 13.67
N SER A 81 -1.64 22.45 14.81
CA SER A 81 -1.30 23.18 16.03
C SER A 81 0.01 23.96 15.92
N GLN A 82 0.98 23.48 15.12
CA GLN A 82 2.27 24.14 14.89
C GLN A 82 2.14 25.48 14.17
N VAL A 83 1.07 25.64 13.39
CA VAL A 83 0.73 26.89 12.68
C VAL A 83 -0.37 27.68 13.38
N GLY A 84 -0.57 27.45 14.68
CA GLY A 84 -1.53 28.20 15.50
C GLY A 84 -2.98 28.03 15.04
N TRP A 85 -3.35 26.85 14.52
CA TRP A 85 -4.70 26.54 14.01
C TRP A 85 -5.13 27.36 12.77
N SER A 86 -4.18 28.00 12.09
CA SER A 86 -4.44 28.73 10.85
C SER A 86 -4.50 27.77 9.65
N ILE A 87 -5.69 27.58 9.08
CA ILE A 87 -5.90 26.74 7.88
C ILE A 87 -5.09 27.24 6.66
N PRO A 88 -5.02 28.55 6.35
CA PRO A 88 -4.19 29.04 5.26
C PRO A 88 -2.70 28.70 5.43
N GLU A 89 -2.17 28.84 6.65
CA GLU A 89 -0.78 28.50 6.96
C GLU A 89 -0.53 27.00 6.93
N PHE A 90 -1.49 26.20 7.39
CA PHE A 90 -1.44 24.75 7.31
C PHE A 90 -1.31 24.28 5.87
N ILE A 91 -2.13 24.82 4.96
CA ILE A 91 -2.06 24.49 3.53
C ILE A 91 -0.74 24.99 2.93
N ARG A 92 -0.32 26.22 3.23
CA ARG A 92 0.92 26.81 2.72
C ARG A 92 2.16 26.01 3.14
N GLN A 93 2.17 25.49 4.36
CA GLN A 93 3.33 24.81 4.96
C GLN A 93 3.19 23.29 5.01
N LEU A 94 2.12 22.70 4.47
CA LEU A 94 1.75 21.29 4.64
C LEU A 94 2.91 20.31 4.45
N PHE A 95 3.78 20.56 3.47
CA PHE A 95 4.89 19.66 3.14
C PHE A 95 6.07 19.75 4.11
N TRP A 96 6.20 20.85 4.85
CA TRP A 96 7.26 21.08 5.83
C TRP A 96 6.87 20.73 7.27
N LEU A 97 5.57 20.63 7.56
CA LEU A 97 5.08 20.26 8.88
C LEU A 97 5.40 18.79 9.18
N ALA A 98 5.63 18.47 10.46
CA ALA A 98 5.87 17.11 10.92
C ALA A 98 5.43 16.86 12.35
N LEU A 99 5.03 15.62 12.62
CA LEU A 99 5.04 15.09 13.98
C LEU A 99 6.36 14.34 14.21
N GLU A 100 7.25 14.96 14.98
CA GLU A 100 8.60 14.48 15.27
C GLU A 100 8.63 13.39 16.35
N PRO A 101 9.58 12.43 16.29
CA PRO A 101 9.82 11.51 17.39
C PRO A 101 10.33 12.23 18.65
N PRO A 102 10.27 11.57 19.83
CA PRO A 102 10.79 12.13 21.08
C PRO A 102 12.29 12.46 21.00
N SER A 103 12.73 13.43 21.79
CA SER A 103 14.15 13.75 21.94
C SER A 103 14.94 12.56 22.54
N PRO A 104 16.27 12.48 22.31
CA PRO A 104 17.08 11.36 22.81
C PRO A 104 17.11 11.18 24.34
N GLU A 105 16.82 12.24 25.11
CA GLU A 105 16.88 12.20 26.58
C GLU A 105 15.83 11.25 27.21
N TYR A 106 14.74 11.01 26.48
CA TYR A 106 13.70 10.08 26.91
C TYR A 106 14.09 8.61 26.65
N GLY A 107 15.04 8.35 25.75
CA GLY A 107 15.41 7.00 25.34
C GLY A 107 14.19 6.24 24.79
N LEU A 108 13.85 5.12 25.42
CA LEU A 108 12.64 4.32 25.09
C LEU A 108 11.43 4.60 25.99
N ARG A 109 11.50 5.59 26.87
CA ARG A 109 10.41 5.92 27.81
C ARG A 109 9.33 6.74 27.10
N MET A 110 8.11 6.72 27.66
CA MET A 110 7.03 7.59 27.21
C MET A 110 7.33 9.04 27.63
N PRO A 111 7.45 9.99 26.69
CA PRO A 111 7.67 11.40 27.02
C PRO A 111 6.35 12.15 27.27
N PRO A 112 6.40 13.42 27.73
CA PRO A 112 5.26 14.32 27.74
C PRO A 112 4.60 14.48 26.36
N LEU A 113 3.29 14.77 26.33
CA LEU A 113 2.54 14.89 25.07
C LEU A 113 3.12 15.95 24.11
N ASN A 114 3.54 17.09 24.64
CA ASN A 114 4.11 18.20 23.89
C ASN A 114 5.59 17.98 23.48
N ASP A 115 6.16 16.82 23.80
CA ASP A 115 7.58 16.52 23.55
C ASP A 115 7.76 15.09 23.00
N GLY A 116 6.99 14.78 21.95
CA GLY A 116 7.01 13.48 21.27
C GLY A 116 6.00 12.44 21.80
N GLY A 117 5.22 12.75 22.84
CA GLY A 117 4.22 11.80 23.34
C GLY A 117 3.13 11.49 22.31
N TRP A 118 2.72 12.50 21.52
CA TRP A 118 1.80 12.29 20.39
C TRP A 118 2.38 11.38 19.30
N TYR A 119 3.69 11.38 19.10
CA TYR A 119 4.35 10.49 18.16
C TYR A 119 4.22 9.03 18.59
N ILE A 120 4.45 8.72 19.86
CA ILE A 120 4.31 7.35 20.38
C ILE A 120 2.87 6.86 20.29
N ILE A 121 1.90 7.70 20.68
CA ILE A 121 0.47 7.36 20.62
C ILE A 121 0.02 7.13 19.17
N SER A 122 0.38 8.03 18.26
CA SER A 122 0.04 7.88 16.83
C SER A 122 0.70 6.64 16.22
N SER A 123 1.97 6.36 16.56
CA SER A 123 2.70 5.17 16.11
C SER A 123 2.03 3.88 16.59
N PHE A 124 1.52 3.84 17.83
CA PHE A 124 0.76 2.69 18.34
C PHE A 124 -0.52 2.46 17.54
N PHE A 125 -1.30 3.52 17.26
CA PHE A 125 -2.51 3.39 16.45
C PHE A 125 -2.20 2.95 15.01
N LEU A 126 -1.12 3.45 14.41
CA LEU A 126 -0.67 3.00 13.09
C LEU A 126 -0.27 1.52 13.10
N LEU A 127 0.46 1.08 14.12
CA LEU A 127 0.86 -0.32 14.26
C LEU A 127 -0.35 -1.25 14.33
N VAL A 128 -1.36 -0.91 15.14
CA VAL A 128 -2.62 -1.67 15.22
C VAL A 128 -3.34 -1.64 13.88
N SER A 129 -3.42 -0.48 13.24
CA SER A 129 -4.09 -0.31 11.95
C SER A 129 -3.52 -1.22 10.87
N VAL A 130 -2.19 -1.19 10.68
CA VAL A 130 -1.48 -2.00 9.69
C VAL A 130 -1.56 -3.50 10.02
N SER A 131 -1.42 -3.87 11.30
CA SER A 131 -1.51 -5.28 11.74
C SER A 131 -2.91 -5.86 11.51
N CYS A 132 -3.96 -5.09 11.82
CA CYS A 132 -5.34 -5.51 11.54
C CYS A 132 -5.62 -5.56 10.04
N TRP A 133 -5.05 -4.66 9.23
CA TRP A 133 -5.18 -4.74 7.77
C TRP A 133 -4.52 -6.01 7.21
N TRP A 134 -3.37 -6.40 7.77
CA TRP A 134 -2.72 -7.65 7.41
C TRP A 134 -3.58 -8.87 7.75
N LEU A 135 -4.12 -8.92 8.98
CA LEU A 135 -5.05 -9.98 9.41
C LEU A 135 -6.30 -10.04 8.54
N ARG A 136 -6.84 -8.88 8.14
CA ARG A 136 -7.95 -8.80 7.19
C ARG A 136 -7.60 -9.44 5.85
N THR A 137 -6.40 -9.16 5.33
CA THR A 137 -5.92 -9.70 4.06
C THR A 137 -5.76 -11.23 4.12
N TYR A 138 -5.22 -11.75 5.22
CA TYR A 138 -5.11 -13.18 5.46
C TYR A 138 -6.48 -13.85 5.55
N SER A 139 -7.39 -13.28 6.36
CA SER A 139 -8.72 -13.84 6.64
C SER A 139 -9.59 -13.89 5.37
N LEU A 140 -9.54 -12.86 4.53
CA LEU A 140 -10.27 -12.87 3.26
C LEU A 140 -9.82 -14.00 2.33
N ALA A 141 -8.51 -14.20 2.21
CA ALA A 141 -8.00 -15.31 1.42
C ALA A 141 -8.38 -16.66 2.03
N GLU A 142 -8.60 -16.76 3.34
CA GLU A 142 -9.10 -17.98 4.00
C GLU A 142 -10.57 -18.23 3.71
N GLN A 143 -11.40 -17.21 3.82
CA GLN A 143 -12.83 -17.29 3.55
C GLN A 143 -13.10 -17.69 2.08
N HIS A 144 -12.28 -17.22 1.14
CA HIS A 144 -12.31 -17.63 -0.28
C HIS A 144 -11.52 -18.91 -0.59
N LYS A 145 -10.97 -19.61 0.42
CA LYS A 145 -10.17 -20.84 0.25
C LYS A 145 -8.97 -20.68 -0.70
N MET A 146 -8.42 -19.47 -0.78
CA MET A 146 -7.26 -19.13 -1.59
C MET A 146 -5.95 -19.29 -0.82
N GLY A 147 -4.85 -19.43 -1.56
CA GLY A 147 -3.49 -19.35 -0.99
C GLY A 147 -3.19 -17.97 -0.40
N LYS A 148 -2.34 -17.93 0.63
CA LYS A 148 -2.06 -16.71 1.43
C LYS A 148 -0.93 -15.82 0.86
N HIS A 149 -0.64 -15.94 -0.44
CA HIS A 149 0.48 -15.28 -1.10
C HIS A 149 0.50 -13.76 -0.90
N VAL A 150 -0.65 -13.09 -1.03
CA VAL A 150 -0.77 -11.63 -0.82
C VAL A 150 -0.47 -11.24 0.62
N ALA A 151 -0.94 -12.01 1.60
CA ALA A 151 -0.65 -11.75 3.01
C ALA A 151 0.85 -11.89 3.32
N TRP A 152 1.53 -12.88 2.73
CA TRP A 152 2.98 -13.04 2.92
C TRP A 152 3.79 -11.94 2.23
N ALA A 153 3.41 -11.53 1.02
CA ALA A 153 4.03 -10.39 0.36
C ALA A 153 3.84 -9.10 1.17
N PHE A 154 2.64 -8.88 1.72
CA PHE A 154 2.38 -7.72 2.57
C PHE A 154 3.16 -7.76 3.89
N ALA A 155 3.33 -8.95 4.49
CA ALA A 155 4.17 -9.12 5.68
C ALA A 155 5.63 -8.68 5.44
N ALA A 156 6.18 -8.93 4.24
CA ALA A 156 7.53 -8.47 3.87
C ALA A 156 7.62 -6.93 3.80
N ALA A 157 6.57 -6.23 3.37
CA ALA A 157 6.52 -4.77 3.43
C ALA A 157 6.41 -4.26 4.88
N ILE A 158 5.59 -4.92 5.71
CA ILE A 158 5.46 -4.61 7.13
C ILE A 158 6.79 -4.79 7.86
N TRP A 159 7.60 -5.79 7.46
CA TRP A 159 8.94 -5.97 8.02
C TRP A 159 9.81 -4.72 7.90
N LEU A 160 9.93 -4.13 6.70
CA LEU A 160 10.70 -2.89 6.51
C LEU A 160 10.14 -1.75 7.37
N PHE A 161 8.81 -1.59 7.39
CA PHE A 161 8.12 -0.59 8.22
C PHE A 161 8.47 -0.74 9.72
N LEU A 162 8.43 -1.97 10.26
CA LEU A 162 8.77 -2.25 11.65
C LEU A 162 10.26 -2.07 11.93
N VAL A 163 11.14 -2.42 10.99
CA VAL A 163 12.59 -2.17 11.15
C VAL A 163 12.86 -0.68 11.32
N LEU A 164 12.24 0.17 10.49
CA LEU A 164 12.46 1.62 10.51
C LEU A 164 11.88 2.30 11.75
N GLY A 165 10.64 1.96 12.13
CA GLY A 165 9.90 2.66 13.17
C GLY A 165 9.88 2.00 14.56
N LEU A 166 10.28 0.73 14.68
CA LEU A 166 10.14 -0.03 15.94
C LEU A 166 11.42 -0.78 16.33
N PHE A 167 11.85 -1.77 15.53
CA PHE A 167 12.94 -2.66 15.93
C PHE A 167 14.29 -1.95 15.98
N ARG A 168 14.67 -1.18 14.95
CA ARG A 168 15.93 -0.43 14.99
C ARG A 168 15.95 0.62 16.12
N PRO A 169 14.92 1.47 16.30
CA PRO A 169 14.87 2.40 17.44
C PRO A 169 15.05 1.70 18.80
N ILE A 170 14.39 0.55 19.02
CA ILE A 170 14.57 -0.26 20.24
C ILE A 170 16.03 -0.73 20.40
N LEU A 171 16.62 -1.28 19.34
CA LEU A 171 18.02 -1.75 19.37
C LEU A 171 19.03 -0.62 19.55
N MET A 172 18.71 0.59 19.09
CA MET A 172 19.52 1.80 19.30
C MET A 172 19.26 2.45 20.68
N GLY A 173 18.26 1.97 21.43
CA GLY A 173 17.92 2.47 22.76
C GLY A 173 17.22 3.83 22.79
N SER A 174 16.70 4.32 21.67
CA SER A 174 16.05 5.64 21.59
C SER A 174 14.97 5.72 20.52
N TRP A 175 13.81 6.29 20.86
CA TRP A 175 12.76 6.62 19.90
C TRP A 175 13.16 7.74 18.94
N SER A 176 14.13 8.58 19.30
CA SER A 176 14.66 9.66 18.44
C SER A 176 15.29 9.15 17.13
N GLU A 177 15.55 7.85 17.04
CA GLU A 177 16.11 7.20 15.85
C GLU A 177 15.04 6.79 14.83
N ALA A 178 13.74 6.91 15.18
CA ALA A 178 12.62 6.59 14.32
C ALA A 178 12.35 7.68 13.26
N VAL A 179 11.51 7.38 12.28
CA VAL A 179 11.18 8.27 11.15
C VAL A 179 10.08 9.25 11.58
N PRO A 180 10.21 10.56 11.31
CA PRO A 180 9.14 11.53 11.60
C PRO A 180 7.96 11.39 10.63
N TYR A 181 6.76 11.79 11.08
CA TYR A 181 5.59 11.86 10.21
C TYR A 181 5.51 13.24 9.55
N GLY A 182 6.06 13.38 8.35
CA GLY A 182 5.98 14.61 7.54
C GLY A 182 6.54 14.39 6.13
N ILE A 183 6.11 15.18 5.15
CA ILE A 183 6.48 14.95 3.73
C ILE A 183 7.96 15.26 3.48
N PHE A 184 8.43 16.49 3.69
CA PHE A 184 9.86 16.77 3.59
C PHE A 184 10.66 16.24 4.79
N PRO A 185 10.16 16.29 6.03
CA PRO A 185 10.91 15.77 7.18
C PRO A 185 11.31 14.28 7.08
N HIS A 186 10.48 13.39 6.50
CA HIS A 186 10.91 12.00 6.31
C HIS A 186 11.95 11.82 5.18
N LEU A 187 11.98 12.72 4.19
CA LEU A 187 13.03 12.74 3.15
C LEU A 187 14.35 13.24 3.73
N ASP A 188 14.30 14.27 4.57
CA ASP A 188 15.46 14.77 5.31
C ASP A 188 16.02 13.70 6.23
N TRP A 189 15.16 12.98 6.95
CA TRP A 189 15.54 11.81 7.75
C TRP A 189 16.25 10.74 6.91
N THR A 190 15.71 10.41 5.72
CA THR A 190 16.29 9.39 4.83
C THR A 190 17.69 9.79 4.36
N THR A 191 17.86 11.07 4.04
CA THR A 191 19.16 11.64 3.65
C THR A 191 20.14 11.63 4.83
N ALA A 192 19.70 12.11 6.00
CA ALA A 192 20.48 12.14 7.21
C ALA A 192 20.92 10.74 7.67
N PHE A 193 20.05 9.73 7.49
CA PHE A 193 20.37 8.34 7.77
C PHE A 193 21.55 7.86 6.92
N SER A 194 21.53 8.13 5.61
CA SER A 194 22.64 7.78 4.71
C SER A 194 23.95 8.47 5.10
N ILE A 195 23.88 9.77 5.42
CA ILE A 195 25.06 10.55 5.84
C ILE A 195 25.63 10.00 7.14
N ARG A 196 24.77 9.75 8.14
CA ARG A 196 25.18 9.27 9.47
C ARG A 196 25.87 7.91 9.42
N TYR A 197 25.46 7.03 8.52
CA TYR A 197 26.02 5.67 8.38
C TYR A 197 27.05 5.55 7.25
N GLY A 198 27.64 6.65 6.80
CA GLY A 198 28.78 6.62 5.89
C GLY A 198 28.44 6.20 4.46
N ASN A 199 27.32 6.72 3.93
CA ASN A 199 26.81 6.50 2.58
C ASN A 199 26.23 5.09 2.33
N LEU A 200 24.90 5.02 2.28
CA LEU A 200 24.16 3.77 2.05
C LEU A 200 24.42 3.10 0.69
N TYR A 201 25.04 3.76 -0.29
CA TYR A 201 25.42 3.11 -1.55
C TYR A 201 26.40 1.95 -1.35
N TYR A 202 27.19 1.95 -0.27
CA TYR A 202 28.11 0.87 0.04
C TYR A 202 27.48 -0.24 0.91
N ASN A 203 26.21 -0.11 1.30
CA ASN A 203 25.49 -1.18 1.98
C ASN A 203 25.02 -2.23 0.96
N PRO A 204 25.48 -3.50 1.04
CA PRO A 204 25.14 -4.51 0.04
C PRO A 204 23.64 -4.85 0.00
N PHE A 205 22.94 -4.79 1.14
CA PHE A 205 21.49 -5.04 1.19
C PHE A 205 20.69 -3.88 0.59
N HIS A 206 21.18 -2.65 0.72
CA HIS A 206 20.60 -1.50 0.01
C HIS A 206 20.79 -1.64 -1.51
N GLY A 207 21.98 -2.05 -1.96
CA GLY A 207 22.24 -2.39 -3.36
C GLY A 207 21.31 -3.48 -3.89
N LEU A 208 21.11 -4.58 -3.14
CA LEU A 208 20.16 -5.63 -3.49
C LEU A 208 18.71 -5.10 -3.55
N SER A 209 18.30 -4.26 -2.61
CA SER A 209 16.97 -3.65 -2.62
C SER A 209 16.73 -2.82 -3.89
N ILE A 210 17.74 -2.09 -4.38
CA ILE A 210 17.66 -1.34 -5.64
C ILE A 210 17.53 -2.30 -6.83
N VAL A 211 18.30 -3.39 -6.86
CA VAL A 211 18.18 -4.42 -7.91
C VAL A 211 16.76 -4.98 -7.98
N PHE A 212 16.14 -5.30 -6.83
CA PHE A 212 14.77 -5.80 -6.81
C PHE A 212 13.73 -4.73 -7.14
N LEU A 213 13.95 -3.48 -6.75
CA LEU A 213 13.07 -2.37 -7.14
C LEU A 213 13.07 -2.19 -8.67
N TYR A 214 14.25 -2.09 -9.28
CA TYR A 214 14.39 -1.97 -10.74
C TYR A 214 13.92 -3.22 -11.46
N GLY A 215 14.25 -4.40 -10.93
CA GLY A 215 13.81 -5.68 -11.44
C GLY A 215 12.29 -5.82 -11.45
N SER A 216 11.60 -5.28 -10.43
CA SER A 216 10.13 -5.28 -10.38
C SER A 216 9.51 -4.43 -11.50
N VAL A 217 10.06 -3.24 -11.75
CA VAL A 217 9.61 -2.39 -12.87
C VAL A 217 9.88 -3.08 -14.21
N LEU A 218 11.08 -3.65 -14.38
CA LEU A 218 11.44 -4.38 -15.60
C LEU A 218 10.50 -5.56 -15.85
N LEU A 219 10.32 -6.43 -14.86
CA LEU A 219 9.49 -7.63 -15.00
C LEU A 219 8.03 -7.30 -15.22
N PHE A 220 7.49 -6.28 -14.54
CA PHE A 220 6.09 -5.90 -14.77
C PHE A 220 5.90 -5.22 -16.12
N ALA A 221 6.86 -4.40 -16.59
CA ALA A 221 6.82 -3.86 -17.94
C ALA A 221 6.88 -4.97 -19.01
N MET A 222 7.77 -5.94 -18.84
CA MET A 222 7.87 -7.10 -19.73
C MET A 222 6.57 -7.92 -19.71
N HIS A 223 6.12 -8.33 -18.53
CA HIS A 223 4.93 -9.17 -18.38
C HIS A 223 3.67 -8.44 -18.88
N GLY A 224 3.42 -7.20 -18.44
CA GLY A 224 2.26 -6.43 -18.87
C GLY A 224 2.22 -6.19 -20.38
N ALA A 225 3.36 -5.86 -21.00
CA ALA A 225 3.45 -5.72 -22.45
C ALA A 225 3.24 -7.06 -23.18
N THR A 226 3.81 -8.15 -22.67
CA THR A 226 3.62 -9.50 -23.23
C THR A 226 2.15 -9.91 -23.18
N ILE A 227 1.49 -9.77 -22.02
CA ILE A 227 0.06 -10.10 -21.88
C ILE A 227 -0.76 -9.29 -22.87
N LEU A 228 -0.59 -7.96 -22.92
CA LEU A 228 -1.29 -7.10 -23.89
C LEU A 228 -1.05 -7.54 -25.34
N ALA A 229 0.18 -7.90 -25.71
CA ALA A 229 0.50 -8.38 -27.06
C ALA A 229 -0.26 -9.67 -27.44
N VAL A 230 -0.52 -10.55 -26.47
CA VAL A 230 -1.26 -11.81 -26.67
C VAL A 230 -2.74 -11.75 -26.24
N THR A 231 -3.28 -10.59 -25.85
CA THR A 231 -4.72 -10.42 -25.57
C THR A 231 -5.59 -10.73 -26.79
N ARG A 232 -5.06 -10.55 -28.01
CA ARG A 232 -5.73 -10.98 -29.26
C ARG A 232 -6.01 -12.50 -29.32
N TYR A 233 -5.37 -13.28 -28.45
CA TYR A 233 -5.58 -14.71 -28.27
C TYR A 233 -6.21 -15.04 -26.90
N GLY A 234 -6.66 -14.04 -26.14
CA GLY A 234 -7.21 -14.20 -24.78
C GLY A 234 -6.18 -14.51 -23.70
N GLY A 235 -4.93 -14.04 -23.86
CA GLY A 235 -3.84 -14.33 -22.92
C GLY A 235 -3.98 -13.71 -21.52
N ASP A 236 -4.85 -12.72 -21.35
CA ASP A 236 -5.24 -12.12 -20.06
C ASP A 236 -6.08 -13.05 -19.17
N ARG A 237 -6.61 -14.15 -19.73
CA ARG A 237 -7.34 -15.20 -19.00
C ARG A 237 -6.37 -16.24 -18.43
N GLU A 238 -5.48 -15.77 -17.55
CA GLU A 238 -4.28 -16.53 -17.17
C GLU A 238 -4.59 -17.83 -16.41
N LEU A 239 -5.65 -17.87 -15.59
CA LEU A 239 -6.02 -19.08 -14.86
C LEU A 239 -6.36 -20.23 -15.81
N GLU A 240 -7.15 -19.96 -16.84
CA GLU A 240 -7.49 -20.94 -17.87
C GLU A 240 -6.28 -21.30 -18.73
N GLN A 241 -5.43 -20.32 -19.08
CA GLN A 241 -4.20 -20.60 -19.84
C GLN A 241 -3.19 -21.46 -19.06
N ILE A 242 -3.14 -21.34 -17.74
CA ILE A 242 -2.30 -22.18 -16.87
C ILE A 242 -2.87 -23.61 -16.81
N TYR A 243 -4.19 -23.74 -16.68
CA TYR A 243 -4.86 -25.04 -16.60
C TYR A 243 -4.84 -25.80 -17.95
N ASP A 244 -5.15 -25.12 -19.04
CA ASP A 244 -5.16 -25.63 -20.41
C ASP A 244 -4.41 -24.68 -21.35
N ARG A 245 -3.17 -25.06 -21.68
CA ARG A 245 -2.22 -24.19 -22.37
C ARG A 245 -2.69 -23.88 -23.79
N GLY A 246 -2.99 -22.61 -24.06
CA GLY A 246 -3.36 -22.13 -25.38
C GLY A 246 -2.21 -21.49 -26.16
N THR A 247 -2.51 -21.11 -27.42
CA THR A 247 -1.53 -20.42 -28.30
C THR A 247 -1.06 -19.07 -27.75
N ALA A 248 -1.84 -18.42 -26.87
CA ALA A 248 -1.42 -17.19 -26.20
C ALA A 248 -0.16 -17.43 -25.35
N SER A 249 -0.19 -18.42 -24.47
CA SER A 249 0.96 -18.80 -23.63
C SER A 249 2.11 -19.39 -24.44
N GLU A 250 1.83 -20.17 -25.48
CA GLU A 250 2.88 -20.71 -26.37
C GLU A 250 3.66 -19.58 -27.06
N ARG A 251 2.96 -18.55 -27.55
CA ARG A 251 3.60 -17.38 -28.19
C ARG A 251 4.29 -16.46 -27.20
N ALA A 252 3.74 -16.32 -25.99
CA ALA A 252 4.36 -15.52 -24.94
C ALA A 252 5.70 -16.11 -24.46
N ALA A 253 5.87 -17.44 -24.58
CA ALA A 253 7.06 -18.15 -24.14
C ALA A 253 8.18 -18.24 -25.19
N LEU A 254 7.85 -18.15 -26.50
CA LEU A 254 8.80 -18.22 -27.62
C LEU A 254 9.48 -16.87 -27.89
#